data_AF-A0A0V0HA66-F1
#
_entry.id   AF-A0A0V0HA66-F1
#
_cell.length_a   1.000
_cell.length_b   1.000
_cell.length_c   1.000
_cell.angle_alpha   90.00
_cell.angle_beta   90.00
_cell.angle_gamma   90.00
#
_symmetry.space_group_name_H-M   'P 1'
#
loop_
_entity.id
_entity.type
_entity.pdbx_description
1 polymer ?
#
loop_
_entity_poly.entity_id
_entity_poly.type
_entity_poly.pdbx_seq_one_letter_code
_entity_poly.pdbx_strand_id
1 'polypeptide(L)' 'MGCIFGTRVMEIVKKHDSGGLVWKRIKLTSTRKANAKKRLRRVWQNEAVLRACSEAPPSETSEVDAGQISNVQLKTSKS' A
#
# COMPACT_ATOMS: atom_id res chain seq x y z
N MET A 1 20.58 -25.54 63.72
CA MET A 1 19.35 -24.73 63.85
C MET A 1 19.56 -23.43 63.08
N GLY A 2 19.14 -23.39 61.81
CA GLY A 2 19.21 -22.19 60.97
C GLY A 2 17.93 -22.15 60.15
N CYS A 3 16.99 -21.31 60.58
CA CYS A 3 15.66 -21.21 60.01
C CYS A 3 15.72 -20.48 58.67
N ILE A 4 15.27 -21.16 57.62
CA ILE A 4 15.17 -20.64 56.26
C ILE A 4 13.96 -19.69 56.20
N PHE A 5 14.12 -18.44 56.64
CA PHE A 5 13.10 -17.40 56.56
C PHE A 5 13.17 -16.64 55.22
N GLY A 6 13.00 -17.34 54.10
CA GLY A 6 13.11 -16.72 52.77
C GLY A 6 12.48 -17.51 51.64
N THR A 7 11.47 -18.32 51.88
CA THR A 7 10.82 -19.16 50.85
C THR A 7 9.90 -18.41 49.87
N ARG A 8 9.95 -17.08 49.81
CA ARG A 8 9.15 -16.29 48.84
C ARG A 8 9.88 -15.78 47.61
N VAL A 9 11.16 -16.11 47.42
CA VAL A 9 11.83 -15.87 46.12
C VAL A 9 11.26 -16.76 45.02
N MET A 10 10.71 -17.93 45.38
CA MET A 10 10.01 -18.82 44.44
C MET A 10 8.56 -18.40 44.16
N GLU A 11 7.96 -17.47 44.93
CA GLU A 11 6.61 -16.97 44.66
C GLU A 11 6.61 -16.01 43.45
N ILE A 12 7.73 -15.34 43.20
CA ILE A 12 7.97 -14.60 41.95
C ILE A 12 8.17 -15.56 40.76
N VAL A 13 8.62 -16.80 41.04
CA VAL A 13 8.79 -17.88 40.03
C VAL A 13 7.50 -18.73 39.90
N LYS A 14 6.53 -18.56 40.81
CA LYS A 14 5.21 -19.18 40.70
C LYS A 14 4.41 -18.34 39.71
N LYS A 15 4.61 -18.65 38.43
CA LYS A 15 3.95 -18.10 37.26
C LYS A 15 2.52 -17.69 37.60
N HIS A 16 2.32 -16.40 37.77
CA HIS A 16 1.03 -15.87 37.43
C HIS A 16 1.00 -16.02 35.90
N ASP A 17 0.02 -16.75 35.34
CA ASP A 17 -0.30 -16.69 33.91
C ASP A 17 -0.80 -15.27 33.51
N SER A 18 -0.39 -14.22 34.24
CA SER A 18 -0.54 -12.83 33.86
C SER A 18 0.43 -12.57 32.72
N GLY A 19 -0.10 -12.35 31.53
CA GLY A 19 0.65 -11.93 30.35
C GLY A 19 1.50 -10.69 30.63
N GLY A 20 2.73 -10.89 31.12
CA GLY A 20 3.66 -9.85 31.54
C GLY A 20 4.12 -8.93 30.40
N LEU A 21 3.78 -9.28 29.16
CA LEU A 21 3.83 -8.40 28.00
C LEU A 21 2.52 -8.53 27.21
N VAL A 22 1.66 -7.51 27.30
CA VAL A 22 0.39 -7.50 26.57
C VAL A 22 0.64 -7.06 25.13
N TRP A 23 0.51 -8.00 24.19
CA TRP A 23 0.48 -7.69 22.77
C TRP A 23 -0.81 -6.95 22.45
N LYS A 24 -0.72 -5.63 22.29
CA LYS A 24 -1.89 -4.79 22.05
C LYS A 24 -2.56 -5.17 20.73
N ARG A 25 -3.75 -5.78 20.81
CA ARG A 25 -4.59 -6.06 19.65
C ARG A 25 -5.25 -4.76 19.20
N ILE A 26 -4.66 -4.12 18.19
CA ILE A 26 -5.19 -2.87 17.65
C ILE A 26 -6.40 -3.17 16.77
N LYS A 27 -7.54 -2.55 17.08
CA LYS A 27 -8.76 -2.69 16.27
C LYS A 27 -8.55 -2.09 14.88
N LEU A 28 -9.28 -2.62 13.91
CA LEU A 28 -9.31 -2.08 12.55
C LEU A 28 -10.12 -0.77 12.53
N THR A 29 -9.44 0.36 12.74
CA THR A 29 -10.04 1.70 12.68
C THR A 29 -10.31 2.14 11.24
N SER A 30 -11.16 3.16 11.07
CA SER A 30 -11.51 3.72 9.76
C SER A 30 -10.29 4.18 8.95
N THR A 31 -9.34 4.87 9.57
CA THR A 31 -8.09 5.30 8.93
C THR A 31 -7.26 4.11 8.42
N ARG A 32 -7.20 3.02 9.18
CA ARG A 32 -6.51 1.79 8.78
C ARG A 32 -7.22 1.10 7.61
N LYS A 33 -8.55 1.10 7.58
CA LYS A 33 -9.34 0.62 6.43
C LYS A 33 -9.08 1.46 5.18
N ALA A 34 -8.99 2.79 5.31
CA ALA A 34 -8.68 3.67 4.19
C ALA A 34 -7.28 3.42 3.62
N ASN A 35 -6.29 3.16 4.48
CA ASN A 35 -4.95 2.77 4.03
C ASN A 35 -4.95 1.42 3.30
N ALA A 36 -5.69 0.43 3.81
CA ALA A 36 -5.88 -0.85 3.13
C ALA A 36 -6.50 -0.66 1.74
N LYS A 37 -7.56 0.14 1.61
CA LYS A 37 -8.18 0.49 0.32
C LYS A 37 -7.21 1.19 -0.63
N LYS A 38 -6.31 2.06 -0.13
CA LYS A 38 -5.26 2.69 -0.94
C LYS A 38 -4.26 1.65 -1.45
N ARG A 39 -3.82 0.71 -0.61
CA ARG A 39 -2.89 -0.37 -1.01
C ARG A 39 -3.50 -1.26 -2.08
N LEU A 40 -4.76 -1.68 -1.89
CA LEU A 40 -5.47 -2.51 -2.88
C LEU A 40 -5.57 -1.81 -4.25
N ARG A 41 -5.95 -0.53 -4.28
CA ARG A 41 -6.01 0.24 -5.53
C ARG A 41 -4.65 0.34 -6.23
N ARG A 42 -3.56 0.50 -5.47
CA ARG A 42 -2.20 0.54 -6.06
C ARG A 42 -1.83 -0.80 -6.68
N VAL A 43 -2.14 -1.91 -6.03
CA VAL A 43 -1.90 -3.25 -6.57
C VAL A 43 -2.68 -3.45 -7.87
N TRP A 44 -3.97 -3.08 -7.91
CA TRP A 44 -4.75 -3.18 -9.15
C TRP A 44 -4.23 -2.30 -10.28
N GLN A 45 -3.78 -1.08 -9.99
CA GLN A 45 -3.15 -0.24 -11.00
C GLN A 45 -1.86 -0.88 -11.52
N ASN A 46 -1.01 -1.40 -10.64
CA ASN A 46 0.22 -2.09 -11.03
C ASN A 46 -0.07 -3.32 -11.88
N GLU A 47 -1.06 -4.13 -11.49
CA GLU A 47 -1.49 -5.30 -12.24
C GLU A 47 -2.05 -4.91 -13.61
N ALA A 48 -2.85 -3.84 -13.70
CA ALA A 48 -3.38 -3.35 -14.97
C ALA A 48 -2.25 -2.88 -15.91
N VAL A 49 -1.25 -2.17 -15.38
CA VAL A 49 -0.08 -1.73 -16.16
C VAL A 49 0.71 -2.93 -16.65
N LEU A 50 1.02 -3.89 -15.76
CA LEU A 50 1.78 -5.09 -16.15
C LEU A 50 1.03 -5.94 -17.18
N ARG A 51 -0.29 -6.06 -17.07
CA ARG A 51 -1.14 -6.73 -18.07
C ARG A 51 -1.11 -6.00 -19.41
N ALA A 52 -1.25 -4.68 -19.41
CA ALA A 52 -1.17 -3.86 -20.62
C ALA A 52 0.21 -3.96 -21.30
N CYS A 53 1.29 -4.07 -20.53
CA CYS A 53 2.65 -4.28 -21.06
C CYS A 53 2.92 -5.72 -21.53
N SER A 54 2.09 -6.70 -21.15
CA SER A 54 2.21 -8.09 -21.61
C SER A 54 1.45 -8.38 -22.90
N GLU A 55 0.53 -7.49 -23.28
CA GLU A 55 -0.13 -7.51 -24.58
C GLU A 55 0.82 -6.87 -25.61
N ALA A 56 0.92 -7.47 -26.81
CA ALA A 56 1.72 -6.87 -27.87
C ALA A 56 1.19 -5.45 -28.15
N PRO A 57 2.07 -4.45 -28.33
CA PRO A 57 1.60 -3.11 -28.65
C PRO A 57 0.66 -3.19 -29.86
N PRO A 58 -0.49 -2.48 -29.86
CA PRO A 58 -1.32 -2.42 -31.05
C PRO A 58 -0.42 -1.97 -32.20
N SER A 59 -0.31 -2.83 -33.22
CA SER A 59 0.49 -2.56 -34.41
C SER A 59 0.16 -1.16 -34.91
N GLU A 60 1.18 -0.31 -35.02
CA GLU A 60 1.08 0.97 -35.71
C GLU A 60 0.41 0.75 -37.07
N THR A 61 -0.87 1.09 -37.20
CA THR A 61 -1.42 1.43 -38.50
C THR A 61 -0.80 2.77 -38.85
N SER A 62 0.26 2.69 -39.65
CA SER A 62 0.83 3.79 -40.39
C SER A 62 -0.26 4.52 -41.18
N GLU A 63 -0.77 5.61 -40.62
CA GLU A 63 -1.27 6.73 -41.41
C GLU A 63 -0.54 7.98 -40.94
N VAL A 64 0.55 8.23 -41.65
CA VAL A 64 1.23 9.51 -41.69
C VAL A 64 0.27 10.48 -42.40
N ASP A 65 -0.48 11.30 -41.68
CA ASP A 65 -1.08 12.52 -42.26
C ASP A 65 -0.41 13.75 -41.66
N ALA A 66 0.71 14.12 -42.27
CA ALA A 66 1.40 15.38 -42.07
C ALA A 66 0.62 16.53 -42.75
N GLY A 67 -0.65 16.72 -42.37
CA GLY A 67 -1.61 17.54 -43.16
C GLY A 67 -2.47 18.55 -42.40
N GLN A 68 -2.39 18.67 -41.06
CA GLN A 68 -3.29 19.56 -40.31
C GLN A 68 -2.63 20.37 -39.19
N ILE A 69 -1.56 21.13 -39.50
CA ILE A 69 -1.10 22.21 -38.61
C ILE A 69 -1.04 23.58 -39.33
N SER A 70 -1.18 23.64 -40.65
CA SER A 70 -1.04 24.92 -41.40
C SER A 70 -2.26 25.85 -41.37
N ASN A 71 -3.46 25.37 -41.02
CA ASN A 71 -4.69 26.17 -41.18
C ASN A 71 -5.20 26.87 -39.90
N VAL A 72 -4.61 26.61 -38.73
CA VAL A 72 -5.03 27.26 -37.48
C VAL A 72 -4.20 28.51 -37.17
N GLN A 73 -2.96 28.60 -37.67
CA GLN A 73 -2.06 29.73 -37.33
C GLN A 73 -2.14 30.94 -38.30
N LEU A 74 -2.75 30.81 -39.49
CA LEU A 74 -2.80 31.92 -40.47
C LEU A 74 -4.03 32.84 -40.35
N LYS A 75 -4.98 32.57 -39.44
CA LYS A 75 -6.20 33.39 -39.27
C LYS A 75 -6.19 34.29 -38.03
N THR A 76 -5.06 34.45 -37.35
CA THR A 76 -4.94 35.35 -36.19
C THR A 76 -3.99 36.53 -36.40
N SER A 77 -3.43 36.71 -37.61
CA SER A 77 -2.67 37.93 -37.95
C SER A 77 -3.15 38.56 -39.26
N LYS A 78 -4.44 38.91 -39.35
CA LYS A 78 -4.91 39.92 -40.30
C LYS A 78 -6.25 40.49 -39.82
N SER A 79 -6.16 41.39 -38.86
CA SER A 79 -6.97 42.60 -38.80
C SER A 79 -6.28 43.65 -37.95
#